data_AF-A0A7G9QHK4-F1
#
_entry.id   AF-A0A7G9QHK4-F1
#
_cell.length_a   1.000
_cell.length_b   1.000
_cell.length_c   1.000
_cell.angle_alpha   90.00
_cell.angle_beta   90.00
_cell.angle_gamma   90.00
#
_symmetry.space_group_name_H-M   'P 1'
#
loop_
_entity.id
_entity.type
_entity.pdbx_description
1 polymer ?
#
loop_
_entity_poly.entity_id
_entity_poly.type
_entity_poly.pdbx_seq_one_letter_code
_entity_poly.pdbx_strand_id
1 'polypeptide(L)'
;MSFLNDLFIGLDAAKQEELQERLDLVEHKIKFMDKMPVACVDTSNNPGYFLSEEIALAGGMLETDMLSAVFVIYYQQGKTLTDLMREVPSVLNTDWPAVKNNRIILLNDDVERERNAENAVSLIEDIAEMLHPGSFIFGHEGDKWIRFEV
;
A
#
# COMPACT_ATOMS: atom_id res chain seq x y z
N MET A 1 1.71 -0.04 21.02
CA MET A 1 0.96 1.22 20.81
C MET A 1 0.84 1.34 19.31
N SER A 2 -0.38 1.35 18.76
CA SER A 2 -0.58 1.45 17.30
C SER A 2 -0.12 2.83 16.84
N PHE A 3 0.67 2.94 15.77
CA PHE A 3 1.14 4.23 15.23
C PHE A 3 -0.01 5.18 14.91
N LEU A 4 -1.17 4.61 14.57
CA LEU A 4 -2.40 5.35 14.31
C LEU A 4 -2.86 6.10 15.57
N ASN A 5 -2.77 5.50 16.76
CA ASN A 5 -3.19 6.18 17.99
C ASN A 5 -2.45 7.50 18.18
N ASP A 6 -1.17 7.55 17.84
CA ASP A 6 -0.37 8.77 17.94
C ASP A 6 -0.82 9.82 16.89
N LEU A 7 -1.27 9.38 15.70
CA LEU A 7 -1.84 10.26 14.67
C LEU A 7 -3.24 10.76 15.02
N PHE A 8 -4.00 9.99 15.83
CA PHE A 8 -5.31 10.38 16.32
C PHE A 8 -5.24 11.41 17.46
N ILE A 9 -4.10 11.55 18.15
CA ILE A 9 -3.94 12.51 19.25
C ILE A 9 -4.13 13.94 18.74
N GLY A 10 -5.06 14.65 19.35
CA GLY A 10 -5.33 16.06 19.06
C GLY A 10 -6.38 16.30 17.97
N LEU A 11 -6.99 15.24 17.41
CA LEU A 11 -8.17 15.37 16.57
C LEU A 11 -9.43 15.60 17.39
N ASP A 12 -10.42 16.23 16.77
CA ASP A 12 -11.77 16.33 17.32
C ASP A 12 -12.39 14.92 17.45
N ALA A 13 -13.16 14.69 18.51
CA ALA A 13 -13.75 13.37 18.79
C ALA A 13 -14.55 12.81 17.61
N ALA A 14 -15.30 13.67 16.89
CA ALA A 14 -16.08 13.26 15.72
C ALA A 14 -15.19 12.74 14.57
N LYS A 15 -14.05 13.40 14.30
CA LYS A 15 -13.12 12.95 13.25
C LYS A 15 -12.40 11.68 13.65
N GLN A 16 -12.04 11.56 14.92
CA GLN A 16 -11.42 10.36 15.45
C GLN A 16 -12.37 9.15 15.30
N GLU A 17 -13.64 9.32 15.67
CA GLU A 17 -14.65 8.27 15.53
C GLU A 17 -14.84 7.87 14.05
N GLU A 18 -15.01 8.83 13.15
CA GLU A 18 -15.17 8.58 11.71
C GLU A 18 -14.00 7.76 11.10
N LEU A 19 -12.77 8.19 11.37
CA LEU A 19 -11.57 7.53 10.86
C LEU A 19 -11.33 6.17 11.52
N GLN A 20 -11.67 6.01 12.80
CA GLN A 20 -11.61 4.72 13.50
C GLN A 20 -12.63 3.75 12.92
N GLU A 21 -13.86 4.18 12.65
CA GLU A 21 -14.89 3.34 12.04
C GLU A 21 -14.45 2.82 10.67
N ARG A 22 -13.85 3.68 9.84
CA ARG A 22 -13.29 3.29 8.53
C ARG A 22 -12.21 2.22 8.66
N LEU A 23 -11.28 2.41 9.59
CA LEU A 23 -10.22 1.44 9.86
C LEU A 23 -10.82 0.10 10.36
N ASP A 24 -11.76 0.16 11.29
CA ASP A 24 -12.41 -1.02 11.86
C ASP A 24 -13.12 -1.85 10.77
N LEU A 25 -13.72 -1.20 9.77
CA LEU A 25 -14.32 -1.88 8.62
C LEU A 25 -13.28 -2.65 7.80
N VAL A 26 -12.10 -2.07 7.56
CA VAL A 26 -11.00 -2.75 6.87
C VAL A 26 -10.49 -3.91 7.70
N GLU A 27 -10.12 -3.69 8.96
CA GLU A 27 -9.60 -4.73 9.85
C GLU A 27 -10.58 -5.90 10.01
N HIS A 28 -11.88 -5.58 10.16
CA HIS A 28 -12.92 -6.59 10.30
C HIS A 28 -13.07 -7.48 9.05
N LYS A 29 -12.84 -6.95 7.85
CA LYS A 29 -12.82 -7.76 6.63
C LYS A 29 -11.53 -8.56 6.53
N ILE A 30 -10.38 -7.91 6.73
CA ILE A 30 -9.05 -8.51 6.60
C ILE A 30 -8.85 -9.70 7.54
N LYS A 31 -9.41 -9.70 8.76
CA LYS A 31 -9.26 -10.83 9.70
C LYS A 31 -9.83 -12.16 9.18
N PHE A 32 -10.68 -12.13 8.15
CA PHE A 32 -11.25 -13.32 7.50
C PHE A 32 -10.58 -13.65 6.15
N MET A 33 -9.56 -12.89 5.76
CA MET A 33 -8.84 -13.06 4.51
C MET A 33 -7.44 -13.61 4.76
N ASP A 34 -6.92 -14.34 3.79
CA ASP A 34 -5.52 -14.78 3.82
C ASP A 34 -4.59 -13.58 3.67
N LYS A 35 -3.52 -13.56 4.46
CA LYS A 35 -2.50 -12.52 4.33
C LYS A 35 -1.79 -12.67 2.99
N MET A 36 -1.62 -11.56 2.26
CA MET A 36 -0.95 -11.54 0.98
C MET A 36 0.56 -11.30 1.16
N PRO A 37 1.46 -12.13 0.62
CA PRO A 37 2.88 -11.81 0.58
C PRO A 37 3.15 -10.60 -0.33
N VAL A 38 3.78 -9.55 0.21
CA VAL A 38 4.04 -8.28 -0.47
C VAL A 38 5.49 -7.89 -0.32
N ALA A 39 6.17 -7.51 -1.40
CA ALA A 39 7.44 -6.79 -1.32
C ALA A 39 7.21 -5.31 -1.61
N CYS A 40 7.67 -4.43 -0.72
CA CYS A 40 7.68 -2.98 -0.96
C CYS A 40 9.11 -2.56 -1.29
N VAL A 41 9.33 -1.89 -2.42
CA VAL A 41 10.67 -1.52 -2.89
C VAL A 41 10.74 -0.14 -3.54
N ASP A 42 11.94 0.42 -3.61
CA ASP A 42 12.25 1.62 -4.41
C ASP A 42 12.57 1.27 -5.88
N THR A 43 12.83 2.28 -6.73
CA THR A 43 13.19 2.03 -8.14
C THR A 43 14.57 1.39 -8.33
N SER A 44 15.34 1.17 -7.25
CA SER A 44 16.59 0.41 -7.25
C SER A 44 16.42 -1.02 -6.74
N ASN A 45 15.17 -1.48 -6.54
CA ASN A 45 14.80 -2.78 -5.97
C ASN A 45 15.29 -2.99 -4.51
N ASN A 46 15.56 -1.92 -3.77
CA ASN A 46 15.86 -2.03 -2.35
C ASN A 46 14.57 -2.16 -1.54
N PRO A 47 14.48 -3.09 -0.57
CA PRO A 47 13.35 -3.20 0.35
C PRO A 47 13.09 -1.89 1.11
N GLY A 48 11.87 -1.39 1.03
CA GLY A 48 11.36 -0.25 1.77
C GLY A 48 10.40 -0.69 2.87
N TYR A 49 10.67 -0.28 4.11
CA TYR A 49 9.83 -0.61 5.28
C TYR A 49 8.95 0.55 5.73
N PHE A 50 8.94 1.66 4.98
CA PHE A 50 8.24 2.87 5.34
C PHE A 50 6.72 2.66 5.50
N LEU A 51 6.14 1.79 4.66
CA LEU A 51 4.71 1.47 4.64
C LEU A 51 4.39 0.14 5.35
N SER A 52 5.29 -0.33 6.20
CA SER A 52 5.20 -1.69 6.77
C SER A 52 3.98 -1.89 7.65
N GLU A 53 3.62 -0.88 8.43
CA GLU A 53 2.48 -0.93 9.33
C GLU A 53 1.16 -0.86 8.54
N GLU A 54 1.09 0.03 7.55
CA GLU A 54 -0.06 0.19 6.67
C GLU A 54 -0.32 -1.08 5.85
N ILE A 55 0.73 -1.69 5.29
CA ILE A 55 0.65 -2.97 4.58
C ILE A 55 0.13 -4.08 5.51
N ALA A 56 0.62 -4.16 6.75
CA ALA A 56 0.20 -5.20 7.68
C ALA A 56 -1.29 -5.10 8.06
N LEU A 57 -1.77 -3.87 8.30
CA LEU A 57 -3.17 -3.58 8.60
C LEU A 57 -4.09 -3.88 7.41
N ALA A 58 -3.63 -3.56 6.20
CA ALA A 58 -4.34 -3.83 4.96
C ALA A 58 -4.37 -5.32 4.53
N GLY A 59 -3.78 -6.23 5.31
CA GLY A 59 -3.78 -7.66 5.00
C GLY A 59 -2.53 -8.16 4.28
N GLY A 60 -1.53 -7.31 4.08
CA GLY A 60 -0.24 -7.71 3.55
C GLY A 60 0.67 -8.36 4.60
N MET A 61 1.65 -9.11 4.10
CA MET A 61 2.76 -9.69 4.83
C MET A 61 4.03 -9.31 4.09
N LEU A 62 4.85 -8.46 4.70
CA LEU A 62 6.08 -7.99 4.05
C LEU A 62 7.07 -9.14 3.85
N GLU A 63 7.51 -9.31 2.62
CA GLU A 63 8.55 -10.24 2.20
C GLU A 63 9.82 -9.49 1.86
N THR A 64 10.96 -10.04 2.25
CA THR A 64 12.28 -9.52 1.87
C THR A 64 12.76 -10.06 0.52
N ASP A 65 12.14 -11.14 0.05
CA ASP A 65 12.46 -11.80 -1.22
C ASP A 65 11.34 -11.59 -2.24
N MET A 66 11.71 -11.04 -3.39
CA MET A 66 10.82 -10.82 -4.54
C MET A 66 10.24 -12.12 -5.10
N LEU A 67 10.92 -13.25 -4.92
CA LEU A 67 10.44 -14.56 -5.37
C LEU A 67 9.35 -15.12 -4.47
N SER A 68 9.30 -14.70 -3.20
CA SER A 68 8.26 -15.09 -2.24
C SER A 68 7.06 -14.14 -2.28
N ALA A 69 7.26 -12.93 -2.80
CA ALA A 69 6.22 -11.91 -2.91
C ALA A 69 5.19 -12.24 -4.02
N VAL A 70 3.92 -12.16 -3.65
CA VAL A 70 2.80 -12.28 -4.58
C VAL A 70 2.51 -10.93 -5.25
N PHE A 71 2.59 -9.85 -4.48
CA PHE A 71 2.52 -8.47 -4.98
C PHE A 71 3.85 -7.76 -4.77
N VAL A 72 4.23 -6.90 -5.71
CA VAL A 72 5.35 -5.97 -5.55
C VAL A 72 4.82 -4.56 -5.65
N ILE A 73 5.04 -3.76 -4.61
CA ILE A 73 4.67 -2.35 -4.55
C ILE A 73 5.95 -1.53 -4.73
N TYR A 74 6.02 -0.76 -5.81
CA TYR A 74 7.04 0.25 -6.01
C TYR A 74 6.60 1.56 -5.39
N TYR A 75 7.41 2.05 -4.46
CA TYR A 75 7.18 3.32 -3.79
C TYR A 75 8.52 4.01 -3.54
N GLN A 76 8.64 5.27 -3.95
CA GLN A 76 9.83 6.08 -3.70
C GLN A 76 9.41 7.52 -3.40
N GLN A 77 9.87 8.04 -2.25
CA GLN A 77 9.60 9.42 -1.84
C GLN A 77 10.06 10.42 -2.92
N GLY A 78 9.20 11.38 -3.23
CA GLY A 78 9.44 12.45 -4.19
C GLY A 78 9.30 12.05 -5.67
N LYS A 79 8.91 10.80 -5.97
CA LYS A 79 8.64 10.36 -7.36
C LYS A 79 7.15 10.27 -7.63
N THR A 80 6.73 10.79 -8.77
CA THR A 80 5.34 10.68 -9.24
C THR A 80 5.08 9.32 -9.89
N LEU A 81 3.81 8.97 -10.12
CA LEU A 81 3.46 7.79 -10.93
C LEU A 81 4.13 7.81 -12.29
N THR A 82 4.29 8.98 -12.90
CA THR A 82 4.93 9.11 -14.22
C THR A 82 6.41 8.74 -14.16
N ASP A 83 7.11 9.12 -13.10
CA ASP A 83 8.52 8.77 -12.91
C ASP A 83 8.65 7.26 -12.67
N LEU A 84 7.81 6.70 -11.80
CA LEU A 84 7.76 5.26 -11.54
C LEU A 84 7.47 4.46 -12.82
N MET A 85 6.49 4.86 -13.62
CA MET A 85 6.17 4.21 -14.91
C MET A 85 7.34 4.22 -15.89
N ARG A 86 8.23 5.22 -15.83
CA ARG A 86 9.40 5.30 -16.71
C ARG A 86 10.56 4.45 -16.22
N GLU A 87 10.74 4.34 -14.92
CA GLU A 87 11.90 3.68 -14.32
C GLU A 87 11.66 2.20 -14.03
N VAL A 88 10.51 1.86 -13.45
CA VAL A 88 10.19 0.50 -12.99
C VAL A 88 10.35 -0.55 -14.09
N PRO A 89 9.88 -0.36 -15.33
CA PRO A 89 10.02 -1.36 -16.38
C PRO A 89 11.46 -1.82 -16.63
N SER A 90 12.44 -0.94 -16.39
CA SER A 90 13.87 -1.24 -16.60
C SER A 90 14.50 -2.08 -15.48
N VAL A 91 13.85 -2.15 -14.31
CA VAL A 91 14.36 -2.87 -13.13
C VAL A 91 13.52 -4.10 -12.77
N LEU A 92 12.43 -4.34 -13.49
CA LEU A 92 11.63 -5.55 -13.34
C LEU A 92 12.41 -6.79 -13.78
N ASN A 93 12.25 -7.88 -13.03
CA ASN A 93 12.74 -9.18 -13.43
C ASN A 93 11.57 -10.08 -13.85
N THR A 94 11.62 -10.60 -15.07
CA THR A 94 10.59 -11.49 -15.65
C THR A 94 10.40 -12.79 -14.85
N ASP A 95 11.36 -13.19 -14.02
CA ASP A 95 11.26 -14.40 -13.21
C ASP A 95 10.38 -14.24 -11.97
N TRP A 96 10.14 -13.01 -11.53
CA TRP A 96 9.33 -12.74 -10.33
C TRP A 96 7.87 -13.16 -10.54
N PRO A 97 7.25 -13.86 -9.56
CA PRO A 97 5.84 -14.23 -9.63
C PRO A 97 4.93 -13.01 -9.84
N ALA A 98 5.24 -11.88 -9.22
CA ALA A 98 4.46 -10.67 -9.35
C ALA A 98 4.46 -10.11 -10.78
N VAL A 99 5.58 -10.18 -11.51
CA VAL A 99 5.65 -9.77 -12.92
C VAL A 99 4.83 -10.72 -13.79
N LYS A 100 4.98 -12.04 -13.62
CA LYS A 100 4.27 -13.06 -14.41
C LYS A 100 2.74 -13.01 -14.24
N ASN A 101 2.26 -12.45 -13.13
CA ASN A 101 0.84 -12.42 -12.78
C ASN A 101 0.25 -11.00 -12.81
N ASN A 102 0.94 -10.01 -13.38
CA ASN A 102 0.50 -8.60 -13.43
C ASN A 102 0.13 -8.04 -12.04
N ARG A 103 0.95 -8.35 -11.04
CA ARG A 103 0.81 -7.93 -9.63
C ARG A 103 1.88 -6.91 -9.23
N ILE A 104 2.33 -6.12 -10.19
CA ILE A 104 3.19 -4.96 -9.96
C ILE A 104 2.30 -3.75 -9.73
N ILE A 105 2.52 -3.05 -8.62
CA ILE A 105 1.77 -1.85 -8.26
C ILE A 105 2.76 -0.69 -8.18
N LEU A 106 2.41 0.41 -8.83
CA LEU A 106 3.12 1.68 -8.68
C LEU A 106 2.31 2.53 -7.72
N LEU A 107 2.88 2.84 -6.57
CA LEU A 107 2.26 3.67 -5.55
C LEU A 107 2.90 5.04 -5.56
N ASN A 108 2.08 6.05 -5.79
CA ASN A 108 2.41 7.45 -5.59
C ASN A 108 1.47 7.96 -4.51
N ASP A 109 1.78 7.58 -3.28
CA ASP A 109 1.25 8.34 -2.16
C ASP A 109 2.17 9.54 -1.99
N ASP A 110 1.60 10.73 -2.13
CA ASP A 110 2.31 12.00 -2.01
C ASP A 110 2.65 12.18 -0.53
N VAL A 111 3.65 11.45 -0.04
CA VAL A 111 4.04 11.42 1.38
C VAL A 111 4.64 12.76 1.84
N GLU A 112 4.83 13.71 0.92
CA GLU A 112 5.04 15.13 1.28
C GLU A 112 3.76 15.83 1.76
N ARG A 113 2.57 15.27 1.53
CA ARG A 113 1.35 15.65 2.26
C ARG A 113 1.42 15.04 3.65
N GLU A 114 1.85 15.86 4.61
CA GLU A 114 1.74 15.68 6.07
C GLU A 114 1.19 14.31 6.51
N ARG A 115 2.03 13.45 7.13
CA ARG A 115 1.61 12.17 7.71
C ARG A 115 0.62 12.44 8.85
N ASN A 116 -0.66 12.54 8.49
CA ASN A 116 -1.79 12.76 9.37
C ASN A 116 -2.70 11.51 9.36
N ALA A 117 -3.65 11.45 10.30
CA ALA A 117 -4.52 10.29 10.45
C ALA A 117 -5.37 9.99 9.19
N GLU A 118 -5.84 11.02 8.50
CA GLU A 118 -6.70 10.87 7.32
C GLU A 118 -5.95 10.26 6.14
N ASN A 119 -4.72 10.72 5.89
CA ASN A 119 -3.84 10.17 4.86
C ASN A 119 -3.46 8.73 5.21
N ALA A 120 -3.13 8.44 6.47
CA ALA A 120 -2.78 7.09 6.91
C ALA A 120 -3.94 6.08 6.74
N VAL A 121 -5.15 6.45 7.16
CA VAL A 121 -6.35 5.60 6.97
C VAL A 121 -6.64 5.40 5.48
N SER A 122 -6.58 6.47 4.68
CA SER A 122 -6.80 6.37 3.24
C SER A 122 -5.77 5.49 2.55
N LEU A 123 -4.51 5.55 2.97
CA LEU A 123 -3.45 4.68 2.44
C LEU A 123 -3.67 3.20 2.81
N ILE A 124 -4.15 2.91 4.02
CA ILE A 124 -4.51 1.54 4.42
C ILE A 124 -5.65 1.00 3.55
N GLU A 125 -6.68 1.82 3.30
CA GLU A 125 -7.77 1.49 2.39
C GLU A 125 -7.26 1.23 0.96
N ASP A 126 -6.37 2.09 0.46
CA ASP A 126 -5.73 1.97 -0.85
C ASP A 126 -4.98 0.63 -0.96
N ILE A 127 -4.13 0.31 0.03
CA ILE A 127 -3.38 -0.95 0.03
C ILE A 127 -4.34 -2.15 0.14
N ALA A 128 -5.42 -2.05 0.92
CA ALA A 128 -6.40 -3.13 1.02
C ALA A 128 -7.09 -3.40 -0.34
N GLU A 129 -7.41 -2.34 -1.09
CA GLU A 129 -7.93 -2.44 -2.46
C GLU A 129 -6.91 -3.02 -3.45
N MET A 130 -5.64 -2.63 -3.33
CA MET A 130 -4.56 -3.19 -4.14
C MET A 130 -4.40 -4.71 -3.95
N LEU A 131 -4.37 -5.17 -2.69
CA LEU A 131 -4.06 -6.55 -2.31
C LEU A 131 -5.25 -7.50 -2.42
N HIS A 132 -6.46 -6.97 -2.22
CA HIS A 132 -7.70 -7.75 -2.21
C HIS A 132 -8.74 -7.18 -3.18
N PRO A 133 -8.43 -7.16 -4.50
CA PRO A 133 -9.35 -6.64 -5.50
C PRO A 133 -10.70 -7.35 -5.44
N GLY A 134 -11.78 -6.55 -5.45
CA GLY A 134 -13.17 -7.03 -5.36
C GLY A 134 -13.72 -7.21 -3.95
N SER A 135 -12.87 -7.23 -2.91
CA SER A 135 -13.34 -7.20 -1.50
C SER A 135 -13.41 -5.78 -0.94
N PHE A 136 -12.54 -4.92 -1.46
CA PHE A 136 -12.48 -3.48 -1.23
C PHE A 136 -12.59 -2.75 -2.57
N ILE A 137 -13.37 -1.68 -2.58
CA ILE A 137 -13.56 -0.81 -3.75
C ILE A 137 -13.69 0.62 -3.19
N PHE A 138 -12.58 1.35 -3.18
CA PHE A 138 -12.52 2.75 -2.75
C PHE A 138 -12.35 3.69 -3.94
N GLY A 139 -11.87 3.17 -5.08
CA GLY A 139 -11.88 3.90 -6.36
C GLY A 139 -10.70 4.85 -6.54
N HIS A 140 -9.59 4.62 -5.82
CA HIS A 140 -8.37 5.43 -5.94
C HIS A 140 -7.35 4.88 -6.95
N GLU A 141 -7.67 3.73 -7.58
CA GLU A 141 -6.90 3.20 -8.72
C GLU A 141 -6.94 4.19 -9.89
N GLY A 142 -5.76 4.55 -10.42
CA GLY A 142 -5.60 5.56 -11.47
C GLY A 142 -5.24 6.96 -10.99
N ASP A 143 -5.37 7.25 -9.69
CA ASP A 143 -5.00 8.53 -9.09
C ASP A 143 -3.75 8.39 -8.21
N LYS A 144 -3.86 7.66 -7.10
CA LYS A 144 -2.76 7.47 -6.15
C LYS A 144 -1.88 6.26 -6.47
N TRP A 145 -2.45 5.28 -7.15
CA TRP A 145 -1.73 4.06 -7.48
C TRP A 145 -2.28 3.45 -8.77
N ILE A 146 -1.46 2.65 -9.45
CA ILE A 146 -1.87 1.91 -10.65
C ILE A 146 -1.28 0.49 -10.63
N ARG A 147 -2.00 -0.47 -11.23
CA ARG A 147 -1.41 -1.76 -11.59
C ARG A 147 -0.62 -1.59 -12.88
N PHE A 148 0.60 -2.08 -12.85
CA PHE A 148 1.47 -2.09 -14.01
C PHE A 148 1.45 -3.49 -14.65
N GLU A 149 1.02 -3.53 -15.91
CA GLU A 149 1.01 -4.75 -16.73
C GLU A 149 2.16 -4.68 -17.74
N VAL A 150 2.92 -5.77 -17.87
CA VAL A 150 4.09 -5.90 -18.75
C VAL A 150 3.73 -6.74 -19.97
#